data_AF-A0A315AGN7-F1
#
_entry.id   AF-A0A315AGN7-F1
#
_cell.length_a   1.000
_cell.length_b   1.000
_cell.length_c   1.000
_cell.angle_alpha   90.00
_cell.angle_beta   90.00
_cell.angle_gamma   90.00
#
_symmetry.space_group_name_H-M   'P 1'
#
loop_
_entity.id
_entity.type
_entity.pdbx_description
1 polymer ?
#
loop_
_entity_poly.entity_id
_entity_poly.type
_entity_poly.pdbx_seq_one_letter_code
_entity_poly.pdbx_strand_id
1 'polypeptide(L)'
;MSATRHRLPDGRWHFQHGPMDIVIGADPLGPDGEAAVALAHEQAWTRFEPLLAELMAEWPVLRLPVKAGAPCPLQGGVARRMWQACAPWVDQTYITPMAAVAGSVAQELLACYDRAGVARAWVNNGGDIALHLAPGQSVRVGLYADLARLQVHELMQGLNLDGAFEVTQPMPVRGVATSGWRGRSFSLGIADSVTVLAATAAQADAAASIIANAVNVAHPGIVRQPANSLRDMTDLGDLEVTVDVPSLPVECIQQALEAGWQRARECQSQGLIAAAALVCQGQTRLLPLIAATEPLSFEENPLALA
;
A
#
# COMPACT_ATOMS: atom_id res chain seq x y z
N MET A 1 -21.45 -7.25 -12.51
CA MET A 1 -20.45 -7.75 -13.47
C MET A 1 -19.80 -8.97 -12.82
N SER A 2 -19.51 -10.03 -13.57
CA SER A 2 -18.81 -11.20 -13.04
C SER A 2 -17.31 -10.91 -12.87
N ALA A 3 -16.65 -11.60 -11.95
CA ALA A 3 -15.19 -11.60 -11.87
C ALA A 3 -14.57 -12.18 -13.17
N THR A 4 -13.39 -11.70 -13.55
CA THR A 4 -12.60 -12.22 -14.67
C THR A 4 -11.16 -12.52 -14.25
N ARG A 5 -10.51 -13.47 -14.93
CA ARG A 5 -9.07 -13.74 -14.81
C ARG A 5 -8.39 -13.89 -16.15
N HIS A 6 -7.18 -13.37 -16.26
CA HIS A 6 -6.33 -13.47 -17.44
C HIS A 6 -4.90 -13.79 -17.04
N ARG A 7 -4.23 -14.65 -17.81
CA ARG A 7 -2.80 -14.91 -17.63
C ARG A 7 -2.01 -13.91 -18.47
N LEU A 8 -1.05 -13.24 -17.84
CA LEU A 8 -0.17 -12.27 -18.49
C LEU A 8 0.99 -13.00 -19.22
N PRO A 9 1.60 -12.36 -20.25
CA PRO A 9 2.66 -12.99 -21.04
C PRO A 9 3.90 -13.40 -20.23
N ASP A 10 4.15 -12.73 -19.10
CA ASP A 10 5.27 -13.01 -18.19
C ASP A 10 4.94 -14.05 -17.11
N GLY A 11 3.79 -14.72 -17.22
CA GLY A 11 3.38 -15.81 -16.33
C GLY A 11 2.56 -15.37 -15.12
N ARG A 12 2.48 -14.07 -14.84
CA ARG A 12 1.62 -13.52 -13.77
C ARG A 12 0.14 -13.69 -14.09
N TRP A 13 -0.70 -13.58 -13.07
CA TRP A 13 -2.15 -13.56 -13.20
C TRP A 13 -2.72 -12.18 -12.96
N HIS A 14 -3.74 -11.83 -13.72
CA HIS A 14 -4.56 -10.63 -13.53
C HIS A 14 -5.99 -11.06 -13.19
N PHE A 15 -6.50 -10.67 -12.02
CA PHE A 15 -7.90 -10.86 -11.63
C PHE A 15 -8.61 -9.51 -11.53
N GLN A 16 -9.84 -9.42 -12.03
CA GLN A 16 -10.61 -8.19 -12.00
C GLN A 16 -12.05 -8.45 -11.56
N HIS A 17 -12.56 -7.63 -10.64
CA HIS A 17 -13.97 -7.65 -10.24
C HIS A 17 -14.38 -6.28 -9.69
N GLY A 18 -15.16 -5.54 -10.47
CA GLY A 18 -15.53 -4.17 -10.12
C GLY A 18 -14.27 -3.28 -10.00
N PRO A 19 -14.06 -2.58 -8.87
CA PRO A 19 -12.88 -1.73 -8.66
C PRO A 19 -11.61 -2.52 -8.28
N MET A 20 -11.72 -3.81 -7.95
CA MET A 20 -10.57 -4.64 -7.58
C MET A 20 -9.81 -5.07 -8.84
N ASP A 21 -8.52 -4.79 -8.85
CA ASP A 21 -7.63 -4.92 -10.01
C ASP A 21 -6.31 -5.54 -9.53
N ILE A 22 -6.25 -6.87 -9.59
CA ILE A 22 -5.28 -7.69 -8.87
C ILE A 22 -4.24 -8.24 -9.84
N VAL A 23 -2.96 -8.02 -9.56
CA VAL A 23 -1.84 -8.68 -10.26
C VAL A 23 -1.11 -9.60 -9.27
N ILE A 24 -0.98 -10.88 -9.63
CA ILE A 24 -0.38 -11.92 -8.79
C ILE A 24 0.82 -12.55 -9.49
N GLY A 25 1.94 -12.65 -8.78
CA GLY A 25 3.07 -13.47 -9.17
C GLY A 25 3.52 -14.38 -8.03
N ALA A 26 4.08 -15.54 -8.37
CA ALA A 26 4.61 -16.49 -7.42
C ALA A 26 5.71 -17.33 -8.06
N ASP A 27 6.77 -17.58 -7.31
CA ASP A 27 7.88 -18.42 -7.73
C ASP A 27 7.85 -19.77 -6.99
N PRO A 28 8.03 -20.90 -7.69
CA PRO A 28 8.01 -22.22 -7.09
C PRO A 28 9.29 -22.52 -6.29
N LEU A 29 9.20 -23.46 -5.35
CA LEU A 29 10.33 -23.98 -4.59
C LEU A 29 10.33 -25.51 -4.55
N GLY A 30 11.44 -26.10 -4.99
CA GLY A 30 11.61 -27.56 -4.96
C GLY A 30 10.80 -28.31 -6.02
N PRO A 31 10.86 -29.65 -6.02
CA PRO A 31 10.30 -30.49 -7.10
C PRO A 31 8.80 -30.34 -7.32
N ASP A 32 8.03 -30.14 -6.23
CA ASP A 32 6.57 -29.99 -6.28
C ASP A 32 6.11 -28.52 -6.34
N GLY A 33 7.06 -27.58 -6.49
CA GLY A 33 6.77 -26.15 -6.37
C GLY A 33 5.81 -25.61 -7.43
N GLU A 34 5.95 -26.07 -8.68
CA GLU A 34 5.06 -25.67 -9.77
C GLU A 34 3.60 -26.08 -9.50
N ALA A 35 3.40 -27.30 -8.99
CA ALA A 35 2.08 -27.78 -8.61
C ALA A 35 1.51 -26.99 -7.41
N ALA A 36 2.35 -26.65 -6.44
CA ALA A 36 1.95 -25.83 -5.30
C ALA A 36 1.52 -24.41 -5.72
N VAL A 37 2.27 -23.76 -6.62
CA VAL A 37 1.94 -22.45 -7.17
C VAL A 37 0.64 -22.50 -7.99
N ALA A 38 0.48 -23.50 -8.86
CA ALA A 38 -0.75 -23.66 -9.64
C ALA A 38 -1.98 -23.85 -8.74
N LEU A 39 -1.87 -24.68 -7.70
CA LEU A 39 -2.94 -24.88 -6.72
C LEU A 39 -3.25 -23.59 -5.94
N ALA A 40 -2.22 -22.81 -5.57
CA ALA A 40 -2.41 -21.52 -4.90
C ALA A 40 -3.16 -20.52 -5.78
N HIS A 41 -2.87 -20.47 -7.08
CA HIS A 41 -3.61 -19.63 -8.04
C HIS A 41 -5.10 -20.01 -8.14
N GLU A 42 -5.42 -21.30 -8.20
CA GLU A 42 -6.82 -21.75 -8.26
C GLU A 42 -7.56 -21.47 -6.95
N GLN A 43 -6.90 -21.62 -5.79
CA GLN A 43 -7.47 -21.25 -4.50
C GLN A 43 -7.68 -19.74 -4.38
N ALA A 44 -6.72 -18.92 -4.82
CA ALA A 44 -6.84 -17.48 -4.84
C ALA A 44 -7.99 -17.02 -5.75
N TRP A 45 -8.16 -17.65 -6.91
CA TRP A 45 -9.30 -17.37 -7.80
C TRP A 45 -10.64 -17.71 -7.13
N THR A 46 -10.76 -18.91 -6.58
CA THR A 46 -11.98 -19.35 -5.88
C THR A 46 -12.32 -18.41 -4.72
N ARG A 47 -11.30 -17.90 -4.01
CA ARG A 47 -11.49 -16.94 -2.92
C ARG A 47 -11.90 -15.56 -3.44
N PHE A 48 -11.37 -15.13 -4.58
CA PHE A 48 -11.59 -13.80 -5.17
C PHE A 48 -13.02 -13.61 -5.67
N GLU A 49 -13.63 -14.64 -6.25
CA GLU A 49 -14.96 -14.55 -6.85
C GLU A 49 -16.05 -13.96 -5.92
N PRO A 50 -16.23 -14.45 -4.67
CA PRO A 50 -17.25 -13.91 -3.76
C PRO A 50 -16.85 -12.61 -3.04
N LEU A 51 -15.57 -12.20 -3.06
CA LEU A 51 -15.06 -11.11 -2.22
C LEU A 51 -15.80 -9.79 -2.37
N LEU A 52 -16.13 -9.40 -3.60
CA LEU A 52 -16.83 -8.13 -3.82
C LEU A 52 -18.22 -8.15 -3.17
N ALA A 53 -18.94 -9.28 -3.29
CA ALA A 53 -20.27 -9.42 -2.73
C ALA A 53 -20.22 -9.41 -1.19
N GLU A 54 -19.23 -10.09 -0.59
CA GLU A 54 -19.00 -10.04 0.86
C GLU A 54 -18.76 -8.61 1.35
N LEU A 55 -17.87 -7.86 0.69
CA LEU A 55 -17.58 -6.47 1.05
C LEU A 55 -18.78 -5.55 0.84
N MET A 56 -19.55 -5.75 -0.23
CA MET A 56 -20.78 -4.98 -0.49
C MET A 56 -21.88 -5.25 0.53
N ALA A 57 -21.96 -6.46 1.08
CA ALA A 57 -22.90 -6.78 2.15
C ALA A 57 -22.62 -5.96 3.44
N GLU A 58 -21.36 -5.64 3.71
CA GLU A 58 -20.95 -4.86 4.89
C GLU A 58 -20.62 -3.39 4.59
N TRP A 59 -20.68 -3.00 3.31
CA TRP A 59 -20.30 -1.66 2.84
C TRP A 59 -21.00 -0.51 3.57
N PRO A 60 -22.30 -0.59 3.94
CA PRO A 60 -22.94 0.48 4.71
C PRO A 60 -22.26 0.79 6.05
N VAL A 61 -21.60 -0.20 6.65
CA VAL A 61 -20.83 -0.06 7.91
C VAL A 61 -19.37 0.27 7.62
N LEU A 62 -18.77 -0.32 6.58
CA LEU A 62 -17.37 -0.07 6.19
C LEU A 62 -17.08 1.40 5.84
N ARG A 63 -18.10 2.16 5.42
CA ARG A 63 -17.97 3.60 5.12
C ARG A 63 -18.17 4.51 6.33
N LEU A 64 -18.45 3.96 7.51
CA LEU A 64 -18.60 4.73 8.73
C LEU A 64 -17.25 4.89 9.44
N PRO A 65 -17.04 6.00 10.17
CA PRO A 65 -15.83 6.18 10.95
C PRO A 65 -15.64 5.08 11.97
N VAL A 66 -14.39 4.63 12.12
CA VAL A 66 -14.01 3.74 13.21
C VAL A 66 -14.11 4.52 14.52
N LYS A 67 -14.82 3.98 15.52
CA LYS A 67 -15.05 4.65 16.81
C LYS A 67 -14.12 4.09 17.88
N ALA A 68 -13.49 4.98 18.65
CA ALA A 68 -12.65 4.60 19.77
C ALA A 68 -13.44 3.79 20.82
N GLY A 69 -12.83 2.72 21.35
CA GLY A 69 -13.42 1.86 22.37
C GLY A 69 -14.63 1.03 21.92
N ALA A 70 -15.07 1.11 20.66
CA ALA A 70 -16.18 0.32 20.15
C ALA A 70 -15.70 -1.06 19.68
N PRO A 71 -16.43 -2.15 19.99
CA PRO A 71 -16.14 -3.45 19.38
C PRO A 71 -16.34 -3.38 17.86
N CYS A 72 -15.57 -4.18 17.12
CA CYS A 72 -15.72 -4.26 15.67
C CYS A 72 -17.11 -4.82 15.31
N PRO A 73 -17.97 -4.05 14.59
CA PRO A 73 -19.32 -4.51 14.24
C PRO A 73 -19.35 -5.47 13.05
N LEU A 74 -18.24 -5.56 12.32
CA LEU A 74 -18.12 -6.29 11.06
C LEU A 74 -17.91 -7.78 11.31
N GLN A 75 -18.41 -8.61 10.40
CA GLN A 75 -18.41 -10.07 10.53
C GLN A 75 -17.41 -10.74 9.60
N GLY A 76 -17.27 -10.26 8.36
CA GLY A 76 -16.40 -10.84 7.34
C GLY A 76 -14.91 -10.67 7.66
N GLY A 77 -14.10 -11.67 7.29
CA GLY A 77 -12.66 -11.69 7.59
C GLY A 77 -11.92 -10.45 7.06
N VAL A 78 -12.17 -10.07 5.81
CA VAL A 78 -11.57 -8.89 5.17
C VAL A 78 -12.09 -7.60 5.82
N ALA A 79 -13.39 -7.49 6.05
CA ALA A 79 -14.01 -6.32 6.67
C ALA A 79 -13.46 -6.05 8.08
N ARG A 80 -13.34 -7.08 8.92
CA ARG A 80 -12.72 -6.96 10.25
C ARG A 80 -11.24 -6.55 10.17
N ARG A 81 -10.49 -7.10 9.21
CA ARG A 81 -9.08 -6.72 8.97
C ARG A 81 -8.96 -5.23 8.64
N MET A 82 -9.83 -4.72 7.77
CA MET A 82 -9.89 -3.30 7.42
C MET A 82 -10.12 -2.41 8.66
N TRP A 83 -11.10 -2.78 9.49
CA TRP A 83 -11.39 -2.07 10.74
C TRP A 83 -10.22 -2.09 11.72
N GLN A 84 -9.61 -3.26 11.92
CA GLN A 84 -8.47 -3.42 12.82
C GLN A 84 -7.25 -2.64 12.34
N ALA A 85 -7.00 -2.62 11.03
CA ALA A 85 -5.93 -1.82 10.46
C ALA A 85 -6.13 -0.34 10.79
N CYS A 86 -7.36 0.18 10.69
CA CYS A 86 -7.67 1.60 10.92
C CYS A 86 -7.79 2.01 12.41
N ALA A 87 -7.99 1.05 13.31
CA ALA A 87 -8.22 1.28 14.73
C ALA A 87 -7.16 2.15 15.46
N PRO A 88 -5.85 2.10 15.12
CA PRO A 88 -4.84 2.91 15.82
C PRO A 88 -5.02 4.44 15.68
N TRP A 89 -5.77 4.91 14.68
CA TRP A 89 -5.86 6.34 14.35
C TRP A 89 -7.18 7.02 14.77
N VAL A 90 -8.09 6.28 15.38
CA VAL A 90 -9.46 6.74 15.71
C VAL A 90 -9.53 8.00 16.57
N ASP A 91 -8.55 8.19 17.46
CA ASP A 91 -8.49 9.34 18.36
C ASP A 91 -7.75 10.55 17.75
N GLN A 92 -7.11 10.35 16.59
CA GLN A 92 -6.21 11.34 16.00
C GLN A 92 -6.78 11.97 14.74
N THR A 93 -7.63 11.25 14.00
CA THR A 93 -8.13 11.70 12.70
C THR A 93 -9.39 10.94 12.29
N TYR A 94 -10.15 11.56 11.40
CA TYR A 94 -11.17 10.84 10.65
C TYR A 94 -10.53 9.70 9.86
N ILE A 95 -11.02 8.49 10.04
CA ILE A 95 -10.65 7.31 9.28
C ILE A 95 -11.81 6.33 9.25
N THR A 96 -12.04 5.72 8.08
CA THR A 96 -13.01 4.63 7.90
C THR A 96 -12.25 3.37 7.51
N PRO A 97 -12.83 2.17 7.71
CA PRO A 97 -12.27 0.93 7.19
C PRO A 97 -11.88 0.96 5.70
N MET A 98 -12.52 1.82 4.89
CA MET A 98 -12.21 1.94 3.46
C MET A 98 -10.76 2.33 3.20
N ALA A 99 -10.06 2.97 4.15
CA ALA A 99 -8.65 3.31 4.03
C ALA A 99 -7.69 2.10 4.00
N ALA A 100 -8.20 0.88 4.25
CA ALA A 100 -7.41 -0.35 4.25
C ALA A 100 -7.93 -1.42 3.27
N VAL A 101 -8.86 -1.06 2.37
CA VAL A 101 -9.60 -2.02 1.54
C VAL A 101 -8.68 -2.80 0.61
N ALA A 102 -7.78 -2.10 -0.08
CA ALA A 102 -7.01 -2.69 -1.16
C ALA A 102 -5.92 -3.61 -0.61
N GLY A 103 -5.21 -3.15 0.43
CA GLY A 103 -4.25 -3.95 1.18
C GLY A 103 -4.90 -5.14 1.88
N SER A 104 -6.11 -4.99 2.42
CA SER A 104 -6.83 -6.10 3.05
C SER A 104 -7.25 -7.18 2.07
N VAL A 105 -7.68 -6.81 0.85
CA VAL A 105 -7.99 -7.75 -0.23
C VAL A 105 -6.72 -8.45 -0.72
N ALA A 106 -5.64 -7.71 -0.97
CA ALA A 106 -4.36 -8.29 -1.38
C ALA A 106 -3.86 -9.33 -0.36
N GLN A 107 -3.94 -8.99 0.92
CA GLN A 107 -3.57 -9.88 2.02
C GLN A 107 -4.46 -11.12 2.13
N GLU A 108 -5.75 -11.00 1.83
CA GLU A 108 -6.67 -12.16 1.82
C GLU A 108 -6.24 -13.20 0.79
N LEU A 109 -5.94 -12.74 -0.43
CA LEU A 109 -5.57 -13.62 -1.53
C LEU A 109 -4.17 -14.21 -1.35
N LEU A 110 -3.25 -13.44 -0.76
CA LEU A 110 -1.90 -13.90 -0.47
C LEU A 110 -1.89 -15.12 0.46
N ALA A 111 -2.88 -15.25 1.35
CA ALA A 111 -2.96 -16.38 2.28
C ALA A 111 -3.01 -17.75 1.56
N CYS A 112 -3.44 -17.80 0.30
CA CYS A 112 -3.42 -19.02 -0.52
C CYS A 112 -2.00 -19.50 -0.88
N TYR A 113 -0.99 -18.63 -0.73
CA TYR A 113 0.41 -18.87 -1.08
C TYR A 113 1.29 -19.22 0.12
N ASP A 114 0.77 -19.12 1.35
CA ASP A 114 1.48 -19.51 2.56
C ASP A 114 1.52 -21.03 2.71
N ARG A 115 2.38 -21.67 1.91
CA ARG A 115 2.51 -23.13 1.85
C ARG A 115 3.88 -23.58 1.35
N ALA A 116 4.22 -24.83 1.69
CA ALA A 116 5.38 -25.51 1.12
C ALA A 116 5.28 -25.55 -0.42
N GLY A 117 6.42 -25.37 -1.09
CA GLY A 117 6.49 -25.32 -2.54
C GLY A 117 6.39 -23.92 -3.15
N VAL A 118 6.11 -22.88 -2.36
CA VAL A 118 6.12 -21.48 -2.81
C VAL A 118 7.32 -20.75 -2.20
N ALA A 119 8.28 -20.33 -3.04
CA ALA A 119 9.45 -19.57 -2.59
C ALA A 119 9.03 -18.15 -2.19
N ARG A 120 8.36 -17.44 -3.09
CA ARG A 120 7.83 -16.10 -2.84
C ARG A 120 6.57 -15.88 -3.64
N ALA A 121 5.68 -15.04 -3.15
CA ALA A 121 4.52 -14.59 -3.88
C ALA A 121 4.21 -13.13 -3.54
N TRP A 122 3.54 -12.46 -4.47
CA TRP A 122 3.06 -11.11 -4.25
C TRP A 122 1.70 -10.93 -4.89
N VAL A 123 0.81 -10.25 -4.18
CA VAL A 123 -0.52 -9.84 -4.67
C VAL A 123 -0.57 -8.33 -4.61
N ASN A 124 -0.69 -7.67 -5.77
CA ASN A 124 -0.81 -6.21 -5.88
C ASN A 124 -2.24 -5.84 -6.28
N ASN A 125 -2.91 -5.03 -5.46
CA ASN A 125 -4.19 -4.42 -5.76
C ASN A 125 -4.03 -2.91 -5.95
N GLY A 126 -3.81 -2.46 -7.19
CA GLY A 126 -3.77 -1.03 -7.54
C GLY A 126 -2.67 -0.18 -6.89
N GLY A 127 -1.66 -0.77 -6.25
CA GLY A 127 -0.62 -0.07 -5.47
C GLY A 127 -0.35 -0.72 -4.11
N ASP A 128 -1.31 -1.50 -3.61
CA ASP A 128 -1.24 -2.15 -2.29
C ASP A 128 -0.85 -3.62 -2.44
N ILE A 129 0.32 -3.95 -1.93
CA ILE A 129 1.03 -5.21 -2.18
C ILE A 129 1.14 -6.01 -0.89
N ALA A 130 0.63 -7.23 -0.91
CA ALA A 130 0.91 -8.24 0.11
C ALA A 130 2.04 -9.17 -0.39
N LEU A 131 3.00 -9.48 0.50
CA LEU A 131 4.18 -10.27 0.17
C LEU A 131 4.27 -11.55 1.01
N HIS A 132 4.56 -12.68 0.35
CA HIS A 132 4.96 -13.94 0.97
C HIS A 132 6.42 -14.22 0.61
N LEU A 133 7.25 -14.54 1.61
CA LEU A 133 8.67 -14.81 1.44
C LEU A 133 9.06 -16.01 2.31
N ALA A 134 9.44 -17.12 1.69
CA ALA A 134 10.07 -18.25 2.36
C ALA A 134 11.49 -17.89 2.85
N PRO A 135 12.08 -18.66 3.79
CA PRO A 135 13.43 -18.40 4.27
C PRO A 135 14.46 -18.24 3.14
N GLY A 136 15.30 -17.21 3.25
CA GLY A 136 16.32 -16.88 2.24
C GLY A 136 15.80 -16.18 0.98
N GLN A 137 14.49 -15.92 0.87
CA GLN A 137 13.93 -15.21 -0.29
C GLN A 137 13.88 -13.70 -0.06
N SER A 138 13.92 -12.97 -1.18
CA SER A 138 13.71 -11.53 -1.23
C SER A 138 12.85 -11.15 -2.42
N VAL A 139 12.30 -9.94 -2.39
CA VAL A 139 11.60 -9.31 -3.51
C VAL A 139 12.07 -7.89 -3.66
N ARG A 140 12.23 -7.45 -4.91
CA ARG A 140 12.52 -6.05 -5.25
C ARG A 140 11.20 -5.35 -5.58
N VAL A 141 10.91 -4.27 -4.88
CA VAL A 141 9.72 -3.44 -5.10
C VAL A 141 10.15 -2.14 -5.76
N GLY A 142 9.59 -1.84 -6.93
CA GLY A 142 9.83 -0.59 -7.64
C GLY A 142 8.93 0.52 -7.11
N LEU A 143 9.49 1.72 -6.99
CA LEU A 143 8.78 2.95 -6.66
C LEU A 143 8.55 3.76 -7.93
N TYR A 144 7.31 4.23 -8.10
CA TYR A 144 6.93 5.16 -9.15
C TYR A 144 6.03 6.22 -8.55
N ALA A 145 6.59 7.40 -8.31
CA ALA A 145 6.04 8.43 -7.45
C ALA A 145 5.09 9.38 -8.18
N ASP A 146 5.19 9.51 -9.50
CA ASP A 146 4.31 10.39 -10.29
C ASP A 146 3.70 9.66 -11.49
N LEU A 147 2.53 9.04 -11.28
CA LEU A 147 1.76 8.39 -12.33
C LEU A 147 1.42 9.32 -13.49
N ALA A 148 1.40 10.65 -13.31
CA ALA A 148 1.16 11.60 -14.39
C ALA A 148 2.36 11.73 -15.34
N ARG A 149 3.55 11.28 -14.93
CA ARG A 149 4.74 11.17 -15.78
C ARG A 149 4.75 9.92 -16.64
N LEU A 150 3.85 8.95 -16.44
CA LEU A 150 3.71 7.75 -17.29
C LEU A 150 3.34 8.16 -18.72
N GLN A 151 4.34 8.43 -19.53
CA GLN A 151 4.15 8.61 -20.96
C GLN A 151 4.06 7.23 -21.62
N VAL A 152 3.18 7.08 -22.61
CA VAL A 152 3.02 5.83 -23.39
C VAL A 152 4.36 5.32 -23.96
N HIS A 153 5.33 6.23 -24.17
CA HIS A 153 6.67 5.88 -24.62
C HIS A 153 7.52 5.15 -23.55
N GLU A 154 7.33 5.41 -22.25
CA GLU A 154 8.08 4.78 -21.16
C GLU A 154 7.62 3.35 -20.92
N LEU A 155 6.34 3.05 -21.19
CA LEU A 155 5.81 1.68 -21.21
C LEU A 155 6.48 0.78 -22.26
N MET A 156 7.06 1.36 -23.32
CA MET A 156 7.71 0.63 -24.41
C MET A 156 9.22 0.44 -24.23
N GLN A 157 9.89 1.23 -23.38
CA GLN A 157 11.35 1.17 -23.16
C GLN A 157 11.75 0.68 -21.76
N GLY A 158 10.77 0.40 -20.90
CA GLY A 158 10.97 0.06 -19.50
C GLY A 158 10.71 1.27 -18.61
N LEU A 159 9.97 1.03 -17.52
CA LEU A 159 9.62 2.07 -16.55
C LEU A 159 10.88 2.64 -15.89
N ASN A 160 11.09 3.94 -16.01
CA ASN A 160 12.12 4.65 -15.23
C ASN A 160 11.60 4.78 -13.80
N LEU A 161 11.98 3.83 -12.94
CA LEU A 161 11.57 3.84 -11.53
C LEU A 161 12.25 5.02 -10.81
N ASP A 162 11.49 5.73 -9.98
CA ASP A 162 12.05 6.78 -9.11
C ASP A 162 12.93 6.17 -8.00
N GLY A 163 12.78 4.87 -7.76
CA GLY A 163 13.64 4.08 -6.88
C GLY A 163 13.23 2.62 -6.82
N ALA A 164 13.97 1.82 -6.07
CA ALA A 164 13.55 0.48 -5.69
C ALA A 164 14.10 0.15 -4.31
N PHE A 165 13.39 -0.69 -3.58
CA PHE A 165 13.89 -1.27 -2.34
C PHE A 165 13.76 -2.79 -2.37
N GLU A 166 14.66 -3.45 -1.65
CA GLU A 166 14.64 -4.89 -1.47
C GLU A 166 14.01 -5.22 -0.13
N VAL A 167 13.01 -6.10 -0.14
CA VAL A 167 12.43 -6.70 1.06
C VAL A 167 12.93 -8.13 1.16
N THR A 168 13.70 -8.41 2.20
CA THR A 168 14.20 -9.76 2.49
C THR A 168 13.33 -10.42 3.56
N GLN A 169 13.26 -11.76 3.57
CA GLN A 169 12.46 -12.50 4.55
C GLN A 169 12.73 -12.08 6.01
N PRO A 170 13.98 -11.84 6.47
CA PRO A 170 14.25 -11.42 7.84
C PRO A 170 13.64 -10.06 8.23
N MET A 171 13.33 -9.18 7.26
CA MET A 171 12.67 -7.92 7.53
C MET A 171 11.23 -8.15 8.02
N PRO A 172 10.72 -7.32 8.96
CA PRO A 172 9.36 -7.42 9.47
C PRO A 172 8.31 -6.86 8.49
N VAL A 173 8.58 -6.86 7.19
CA VAL A 173 7.74 -6.25 6.16
C VAL A 173 7.05 -7.33 5.33
N ARG A 174 5.72 -7.32 5.31
CA ARG A 174 4.90 -8.16 4.41
C ARG A 174 3.80 -7.38 3.69
N GLY A 175 3.76 -6.06 3.91
CA GLY A 175 2.87 -5.13 3.23
C GLY A 175 3.62 -3.94 2.67
N VAL A 176 3.26 -3.54 1.47
CA VAL A 176 3.64 -2.26 0.86
C VAL A 176 2.37 -1.58 0.38
N ALA A 177 2.24 -0.27 0.55
CA ALA A 177 1.10 0.48 0.06
C ALA A 177 1.54 1.85 -0.43
N THR A 178 0.82 2.40 -1.39
CA THR A 178 1.11 3.72 -1.96
C THR A 178 -0.15 4.58 -2.02
N SER A 179 -0.10 5.77 -1.42
CA SER A 179 -1.20 6.73 -1.42
C SER A 179 -0.73 8.11 -1.87
N GLY A 180 -1.60 8.90 -2.50
CA GLY A 180 -1.28 10.20 -3.06
C GLY A 180 -2.50 10.87 -3.69
N TRP A 181 -2.49 12.18 -3.85
CA TRP A 181 -3.67 12.93 -4.32
C TRP A 181 -4.03 12.66 -5.78
N ARG A 182 -3.06 12.21 -6.59
CA ARG A 182 -3.28 11.77 -7.99
C ARG A 182 -3.65 10.29 -8.11
N GLY A 183 -3.81 9.60 -6.98
CA GLY A 183 -4.13 8.17 -6.94
C GLY A 183 -5.59 7.87 -7.30
N ARG A 184 -5.95 6.59 -7.22
CA ARG A 184 -7.33 6.11 -7.46
C ARG A 184 -8.30 6.47 -6.32
N SER A 185 -7.75 6.82 -5.15
CA SER A 185 -8.48 7.19 -3.93
C SER A 185 -8.29 8.67 -3.64
N PHE A 186 -9.33 9.31 -3.10
CA PHE A 186 -9.23 10.71 -2.71
C PHE A 186 -8.25 10.90 -1.55
N SER A 187 -7.51 12.00 -1.58
CA SER A 187 -6.58 12.41 -0.53
C SER A 187 -6.92 13.79 -0.01
N LEU A 188 -6.72 13.99 1.29
CA LEU A 188 -6.77 15.29 1.95
C LEU A 188 -5.41 16.00 1.86
N GLY A 189 -4.32 15.28 1.57
CA GLY A 189 -2.98 15.85 1.46
C GLY A 189 -2.64 16.31 0.05
N ILE A 190 -1.37 16.70 -0.15
CA ILE A 190 -0.82 17.10 -1.44
C ILE A 190 0.38 16.24 -1.87
N ALA A 191 0.67 15.14 -1.16
CA ALA A 191 1.71 14.20 -1.61
C ALA A 191 1.36 13.60 -2.96
N ASP A 192 2.31 13.65 -3.90
CA ASP A 192 2.18 12.93 -5.17
C ASP A 192 2.18 11.43 -4.90
N SER A 193 3.06 10.99 -3.98
CA SER A 193 3.12 9.61 -3.52
C SER A 193 3.72 9.51 -2.12
N VAL A 194 3.11 8.69 -1.29
CA VAL A 194 3.67 8.17 -0.05
C VAL A 194 3.62 6.65 -0.13
N THR A 195 4.78 6.02 -0.12
CA THR A 195 4.90 4.56 -0.03
C THR A 195 5.27 4.14 1.37
N VAL A 196 4.51 3.22 1.94
CA VAL A 196 4.69 2.70 3.30
C VAL A 196 5.00 1.22 3.27
N LEU A 197 5.96 0.80 4.09
CA LEU A 197 6.27 -0.61 4.36
C LEU A 197 5.80 -0.94 5.76
N ALA A 198 5.04 -2.02 5.92
CA ALA A 198 4.52 -2.45 7.22
C ALA A 198 4.48 -3.98 7.35
N ALA A 199 4.16 -4.46 8.56
CA ALA A 199 4.06 -5.88 8.86
C ALA A 199 2.95 -6.59 8.09
N THR A 200 1.93 -5.86 7.63
CA THR A 200 0.83 -6.39 6.81
C THR A 200 0.40 -5.38 5.75
N ALA A 201 -0.18 -5.85 4.64
CA ALA A 201 -0.64 -4.96 3.57
C ALA A 201 -1.80 -4.06 4.03
N ALA A 202 -2.71 -4.58 4.87
CA ALA A 202 -3.79 -3.77 5.43
C ALA A 202 -3.27 -2.61 6.31
N GLN A 203 -2.24 -2.85 7.13
CA GLN A 203 -1.61 -1.79 7.91
C GLN A 203 -0.89 -0.76 7.03
N ALA A 204 -0.18 -1.24 6.01
CA ALA A 204 0.51 -0.36 5.06
C ALA A 204 -0.49 0.59 4.37
N ASP A 205 -1.61 0.07 3.88
CA ASP A 205 -2.66 0.81 3.14
C ASP A 205 -3.26 1.94 4.01
N ALA A 206 -3.72 1.59 5.21
CA ALA A 206 -4.25 2.58 6.15
C ALA A 206 -3.20 3.65 6.53
N ALA A 207 -1.97 3.23 6.83
CA ALA A 207 -0.90 4.14 7.21
C ALA A 207 -0.47 5.05 6.04
N ALA A 208 -0.41 4.53 4.81
CA ALA A 208 -0.10 5.32 3.62
C ALA A 208 -1.13 6.45 3.44
N SER A 209 -2.42 6.14 3.60
CA SER A 209 -3.49 7.14 3.57
C SER A 209 -3.33 8.21 4.67
N ILE A 210 -3.03 7.82 5.91
CA ILE A 210 -2.81 8.76 7.02
C ILE A 210 -1.59 9.66 6.79
N ILE A 211 -0.48 9.09 6.33
CA ILE A 211 0.77 9.84 6.13
C ILE A 211 0.66 10.73 4.89
N ALA A 212 0.04 10.26 3.81
CA ALA A 212 -0.23 11.09 2.63
C ALA A 212 -1.09 12.30 2.96
N ASN A 213 -2.14 12.11 3.78
CA ASN A 213 -2.99 13.20 4.25
C ASN A 213 -2.24 14.21 5.14
N ALA A 214 -1.20 13.77 5.86
CA ALA A 214 -0.36 14.63 6.68
C ALA A 214 0.68 15.42 5.86
N VAL A 215 1.02 15.00 4.64
CA VAL A 215 1.79 15.82 3.69
C VAL A 215 0.88 16.93 3.18
N ASN A 216 0.83 18.05 3.91
CA ASN A 216 -0.10 19.13 3.62
C ASN A 216 0.44 20.49 4.06
N VAL A 217 0.00 21.55 3.38
CA VAL A 217 0.32 22.94 3.69
C VAL A 217 -0.85 23.84 3.26
N ALA A 218 -1.08 24.93 3.98
CA ALA A 218 -2.04 25.94 3.56
C ALA A 218 -1.41 26.80 2.44
N HIS A 219 -2.01 26.76 1.25
CA HIS A 219 -1.61 27.61 0.13
C HIS A 219 -2.86 27.96 -0.70
N PRO A 220 -3.09 29.25 -1.05
CA PRO A 220 -4.34 29.68 -1.69
C PRO A 220 -4.56 29.08 -3.09
N GLY A 221 -3.49 28.61 -3.73
CA GLY A 221 -3.58 27.93 -5.02
C GLY A 221 -4.02 26.46 -4.94
N ILE A 222 -4.00 25.81 -3.77
CA ILE A 222 -4.45 24.42 -3.64
C ILE A 222 -5.97 24.40 -3.74
N VAL A 223 -6.51 23.65 -4.70
CA VAL A 223 -7.96 23.54 -4.91
C VAL A 223 -8.46 22.29 -4.24
N ARG A 224 -9.54 22.44 -3.46
CA ARG A 224 -10.23 21.36 -2.77
C ARG A 224 -11.73 21.43 -3.04
N GLN A 225 -12.36 20.27 -2.97
CA GLN A 225 -13.82 20.15 -3.05
C GLN A 225 -14.30 19.08 -2.06
N PRO A 226 -15.55 19.15 -1.60
CA PRO A 226 -16.17 18.07 -0.84
C PRO A 226 -16.10 16.75 -1.62
N ALA A 227 -15.70 15.66 -0.96
CA ALA A 227 -15.56 14.37 -1.63
C ALA A 227 -16.88 13.90 -2.29
N ASN A 228 -18.02 14.18 -1.65
CA ASN A 228 -19.34 13.85 -2.16
C ASN A 228 -19.80 14.68 -3.37
N SER A 229 -19.16 15.81 -3.69
CA SER A 229 -19.43 16.54 -4.94
C SER A 229 -18.71 15.92 -6.14
N LEU A 230 -17.70 15.10 -5.89
CA LEU A 230 -16.89 14.41 -6.90
C LEU A 230 -17.34 12.99 -7.16
N ARG A 231 -17.72 12.27 -6.09
CA ARG A 231 -18.18 10.88 -6.17
C ARG A 231 -19.26 10.61 -5.14
N ASP A 232 -20.42 10.18 -5.64
CA ASP A 232 -21.52 9.76 -4.79
C ASP A 232 -21.09 8.67 -3.82
N MET A 233 -21.67 8.69 -2.62
CA MET A 233 -21.56 7.62 -1.64
C MET A 233 -20.14 7.34 -1.12
N THR A 234 -19.18 8.25 -1.33
CA THR A 234 -17.85 8.19 -0.69
C THR A 234 -17.95 8.16 0.84
N ASP A 235 -17.03 7.43 1.44
CA ASP A 235 -16.81 7.35 2.89
C ASP A 235 -16.24 8.63 3.50
N LEU A 236 -15.79 9.59 2.69
CA LEU A 236 -15.25 10.87 3.15
C LEU A 236 -16.30 11.97 3.27
N GLY A 237 -17.52 11.77 2.72
CA GLY A 237 -18.62 12.72 2.85
C GLY A 237 -18.27 14.15 2.41
N ASP A 238 -18.48 15.12 3.30
CA ASP A 238 -18.22 16.55 3.07
C ASP A 238 -16.74 16.95 3.27
N LEU A 239 -15.84 16.00 3.53
CA LEU A 239 -14.43 16.32 3.71
C LEU A 239 -13.81 16.87 2.42
N GLU A 240 -13.01 17.93 2.57
CA GLU A 240 -12.35 18.65 1.48
C GLU A 240 -11.14 17.87 0.95
N VAL A 241 -11.32 17.21 -0.20
CA VAL A 241 -10.28 16.44 -0.87
C VAL A 241 -9.57 17.29 -1.92
N THR A 242 -8.28 17.03 -2.10
CA THR A 242 -7.44 17.76 -3.05
C THR A 242 -7.83 17.39 -4.48
N VAL A 243 -8.14 18.39 -5.31
CA VAL A 243 -8.47 18.20 -6.74
C VAL A 243 -7.45 18.82 -7.68
N ASP A 244 -6.73 19.85 -7.23
CA ASP A 244 -5.64 20.45 -7.98
C ASP A 244 -4.56 21.02 -7.04
N VAL A 245 -3.30 20.82 -7.41
CA VAL A 245 -2.14 21.34 -6.70
C VAL A 245 -1.24 22.03 -7.73
N PRO A 246 -1.16 23.37 -7.74
CA PRO A 246 -0.30 24.09 -8.68
C PRO A 246 1.16 23.89 -8.29
N SER A 247 2.10 24.33 -9.14
CA SER A 247 3.50 24.43 -8.72
C SER A 247 3.62 25.30 -7.48
N LEU A 248 4.11 24.71 -6.38
CA LEU A 248 4.24 25.39 -5.10
C LEU A 248 5.67 25.91 -4.89
N PRO A 249 5.84 26.98 -4.08
CA PRO A 249 7.15 27.36 -3.60
C PRO A 249 7.85 26.20 -2.87
N VAL A 250 9.17 26.09 -3.03
CA VAL A 250 9.99 25.02 -2.46
C VAL A 250 9.81 24.91 -0.95
N GLU A 251 9.63 26.04 -0.26
CA GLU A 251 9.44 26.12 1.19
C GLU A 251 8.11 25.49 1.61
N CYS A 252 7.04 25.70 0.83
CA CYS A 252 5.73 25.09 1.07
C CYS A 252 5.81 23.56 0.92
N ILE A 253 6.54 23.09 -0.10
CA ILE A 253 6.77 21.66 -0.33
C ILE A 253 7.57 21.05 0.83
N GLN A 254 8.63 21.72 1.27
CA GLN A 254 9.45 21.26 2.40
C GLN A 254 8.64 21.21 3.70
N GLN A 255 7.80 22.21 3.95
CA GLN A 255 6.91 22.22 5.11
C GLN A 255 5.91 21.06 5.08
N ALA A 256 5.27 20.83 3.93
CA ALA A 256 4.34 19.72 3.77
C ALA A 256 5.03 18.36 3.96
N LEU A 257 6.19 18.16 3.35
CA LEU A 257 6.97 16.92 3.48
C LEU A 257 7.45 16.70 4.92
N GLU A 258 7.84 17.75 5.64
CA GLU A 258 8.22 17.66 7.04
C GLU A 258 7.04 17.22 7.91
N ALA A 259 5.85 17.78 7.70
CA ALA A 259 4.64 17.38 8.43
C ALA A 259 4.31 15.89 8.21
N GLY A 260 4.37 15.42 6.96
CA GLY A 260 4.18 14.00 6.65
C GLY A 260 5.27 13.11 7.25
N TRP A 261 6.54 13.53 7.22
CA TRP A 261 7.65 12.76 7.76
C TRP A 261 7.57 12.63 9.29
N GLN A 262 7.15 13.68 10.00
CA GLN A 262 6.89 13.61 11.45
C GLN A 262 5.76 12.62 11.75
N ARG A 263 4.67 12.65 10.98
CA ARG A 263 3.59 11.65 11.11
C ARG A 263 4.08 10.22 10.84
N ALA A 264 4.93 10.04 9.83
CA ALA A 264 5.54 8.73 9.56
C ALA A 264 6.40 8.24 10.74
N ARG A 265 7.18 9.14 11.36
CA ARG A 265 7.96 8.81 12.56
C ARG A 265 7.11 8.45 13.76
N GLU A 266 6.01 9.15 14.00
CA GLU A 266 5.03 8.81 15.04
C GLU A 266 4.47 7.40 14.80
N CYS A 267 4.12 7.08 13.55
CA CYS A 267 3.63 5.74 13.20
C CYS A 267 4.71 4.67 13.41
N GLN A 268 5.96 4.96 13.04
CA GLN A 268 7.08 4.03 13.18
C GLN A 268 7.42 3.77 14.65
N SER A 269 7.40 4.80 15.51
CA SER A 269 7.67 4.65 16.95
C SER A 269 6.58 3.86 17.68
N GLN A 270 5.36 3.87 17.15
CA GLN A 270 4.24 3.05 17.63
C GLN A 270 4.22 1.63 17.02
N GLY A 271 5.19 1.30 16.15
CA GLY A 271 5.27 0.00 15.47
C GLY A 271 4.20 -0.22 14.40
N LEU A 272 3.52 0.84 13.93
CA LEU A 272 2.48 0.76 12.90
C LEU A 272 3.06 0.61 11.50
N ILE A 273 4.27 1.16 11.28
CA ILE A 273 5.01 1.06 10.02
C ILE A 273 6.47 0.70 10.30
N ALA A 274 7.13 0.14 9.29
CA ALA A 274 8.54 -0.18 9.33
C ALA A 274 9.40 0.90 8.65
N ALA A 275 8.92 1.46 7.52
CA ALA A 275 9.59 2.52 6.76
C ALA A 275 8.59 3.28 5.88
N ALA A 276 8.99 4.46 5.39
CA ALA A 276 8.20 5.24 4.44
C ALA A 276 9.06 6.05 3.46
N ALA A 277 8.55 6.28 2.25
CA ALA A 277 9.11 7.20 1.26
C ALA A 277 8.01 8.19 0.83
N LEU A 278 8.27 9.48 0.98
CA LEU A 278 7.32 10.56 0.71
C LEU A 278 7.85 11.43 -0.42
N VAL A 279 7.01 11.70 -1.43
CA VAL A 279 7.35 12.50 -2.61
C VAL A 279 6.28 13.57 -2.84
N CYS A 280 6.73 14.81 -3.06
CA CYS A 280 5.88 15.94 -3.41
C CYS A 280 6.65 16.90 -4.32
N GLN A 281 6.14 17.12 -5.53
CA GLN A 281 6.67 17.97 -6.60
C GLN A 281 8.20 17.84 -6.79
N GLY A 282 8.67 16.59 -6.94
CA GLY A 282 10.08 16.27 -7.19
C GLY A 282 10.99 16.32 -5.97
N GLN A 283 10.48 16.69 -4.78
CA GLN A 283 11.21 16.59 -3.53
C GLN A 283 10.84 15.32 -2.76
N THR A 284 11.83 14.76 -2.04
CA THR A 284 11.68 13.48 -1.35
C THR A 284 12.09 13.58 0.12
N ARG A 285 11.38 12.85 0.98
CA ARG A 285 11.78 12.51 2.35
C ARG A 285 11.69 11.00 2.55
N LEU A 286 12.72 10.42 3.15
CA LEU A 286 12.79 8.99 3.46
C LEU A 286 12.80 8.80 4.97
N LEU A 287 12.04 7.81 5.43
CA LEU A 287 12.11 7.26 6.77
C LEU A 287 12.55 5.80 6.64
N PRO A 288 13.84 5.49 6.88
CA PRO A 288 14.36 4.13 6.72
C PRO A 288 13.87 3.20 7.83
N LEU A 289 14.06 1.89 7.62
CA LEU A 289 13.88 0.87 8.66
C LEU A 289 14.71 1.21 9.90
N ILE A 290 14.10 1.14 11.09
CA ILE A 290 14.87 1.15 12.34
C ILE A 290 15.69 -0.13 12.34
N ALA A 291 17.03 -0.01 12.30
CA ALA A 291 17.89 -1.16 12.51
C ALA A 291 17.55 -1.76 13.89
N ALA A 292 17.20 -3.05 13.93
CA ALA A 292 17.25 -3.78 15.18
C ALA A 292 18.67 -3.59 15.74
N THR A 293 18.77 -3.05 16.94
CA THR A 293 20.04 -2.68 17.57
C THR A 293 21.05 -3.82 17.55
N GLU A 294 22.01 -3.75 16.63
CA GLU A 294 23.41 -4.08 16.87
C GLU A 294 24.26 -2.91 16.37
N PRO A 295 25.24 -2.43 17.14
CA PRO A 295 26.14 -1.38 16.67
C PRO A 295 26.97 -1.93 15.51
N LEU A 296 26.87 -1.29 14.35
CA LEU A 296 27.81 -1.50 13.26
C LEU A 296 29.22 -1.14 13.77
N SER A 297 30.01 -2.16 14.11
CA SER A 297 31.45 -2.02 14.23
C SER A 297 32.01 -1.80 12.83
N PHE A 298 32.51 -0.59 12.57
CA PHE A 298 33.37 -0.36 11.42
C PHE A 298 34.75 -0.94 11.76
N GLU A 299 35.00 -2.18 11.37
CA GLU A 299 36.38 -2.63 11.18
C GLU A 299 36.85 -2.05 9.85
N GLU A 300 37.71 -1.03 9.92
CA GLU A 300 38.61 -0.71 8.82
C GLU A 300 39.50 -1.93 8.59
N ASN A 301 39.29 -2.62 7.47
CA ASN A 301 40.24 -3.62 7.00
C ASN A 301 40.99 -3.06 5.78
N PRO A 302 42.09 -2.32 5.98
CA PRO A 302 43.00 -2.02 4.91
C PRO A 302 43.91 -3.24 4.75
N LEU A 303 43.59 -4.14 3.82
CA LEU A 303 44.53 -4.99 3.05
C LEU A 303 43.79 -6.14 2.37
N ALA A 304 43.59 -6.02 1.06
CA ALA A 304 43.59 -7.16 0.14
C ALA A 304 43.89 -6.66 -1.28
N LEU A 305 45.15 -6.26 -1.48
CA LEU A 305 45.83 -6.33 -2.77
C LEU A 305 46.23 -7.80 -2.99
N ALA A 306 45.55 -8.50 -3.90
CA ALA A 306 46.05 -9.58 -4.77
C ALA A 306 44.90 -10.13 -5.63
#